data_AF-A0AAQ3X208-F1
#
_entry.id   AF-A0AAQ3X208-F1
#
_cell.length_a   1.000
_cell.length_b   1.000
_cell.length_c   1.000
_cell.angle_alpha   90.00
_cell.angle_beta   90.00
_cell.angle_gamma   90.00
#
_symmetry.space_group_name_H-M   'P 1'
#
loop_
_entity.id
_entity.type
_entity.pdbx_description
1 polymer ?
#
loop_
_entity_poly.entity_id
_entity_poly.type
_entity_poly.pdbx_seq_one_letter_code
_entity_poly.pdbx_strand_id
1 'polypeptide(L)'
;MAAASSEAGGDNPKQLLSFIRDFASEKSQGERRVSDLKRRLANARAEADAAAAELDAAKRAREAAEQELRGSQVQVAIADASILALESTISGLQEEISKVGSELDALKFISKMYEMNAKIRQFQQMVPLELAEYSHNELQSTEGQHYRDRSKTIESEGISKDLAGKGSNIDAEVQLMEGEYKKDLLDYDKVCQELAEVQAKRALMEAVHASLAEELQRRYTCPGCGVNNMTNLEEAAN
;
A
#
# COMPACT_ATOMS: atom_id res chain seq x y z
N MET A 1 -26.19 111.68 -60.35
CA MET A 1 -27.26 110.77 -60.81
C MET A 1 -27.08 109.44 -60.13
N ALA A 2 -28.15 108.97 -59.49
CA ALA A 2 -28.23 107.75 -58.72
C ALA A 2 -28.38 106.51 -59.60
N ALA A 3 -27.83 105.39 -59.12
CA ALA A 3 -28.32 104.03 -59.34
C ALA A 3 -27.90 103.23 -58.10
N ALA A 4 -28.74 103.17 -57.05
CA ALA A 4 -29.65 102.05 -56.79
C ALA A 4 -28.87 100.72 -56.69
N SER A 5 -28.36 100.33 -55.52
CA SER A 5 -29.06 99.51 -54.51
C SER A 5 -29.66 98.20 -55.03
N SER A 6 -29.21 97.10 -54.40
CA SER A 6 -29.95 95.85 -54.13
C SER A 6 -29.63 94.62 -55.02
N GLU A 7 -28.69 93.80 -54.57
CA GLU A 7 -28.79 92.32 -54.66
C GLU A 7 -28.08 91.68 -53.44
N ALA A 8 -28.56 91.99 -52.24
CA ALA A 8 -28.36 91.15 -51.07
C ALA A 8 -29.65 90.33 -50.89
N GLY A 9 -29.77 89.19 -51.58
CA GLY A 9 -31.01 88.40 -51.51
C GLY A 9 -31.05 87.00 -52.15
N GLY A 10 -30.02 86.57 -52.89
CA GLY A 10 -30.11 85.35 -53.72
C GLY A 10 -29.79 83.99 -53.07
N ASP A 11 -29.06 83.96 -51.95
CA ASP A 11 -28.47 82.70 -51.42
C ASP A 11 -29.17 82.10 -50.19
N ASN A 12 -30.10 82.83 -49.57
CA ASN A 12 -30.74 82.42 -48.33
C ASN A 12 -31.57 81.11 -48.44
N PRO A 13 -32.38 80.89 -49.51
CA PRO A 13 -33.17 79.65 -49.64
C PRO A 13 -32.32 78.40 -49.89
N LYS A 14 -31.20 78.52 -50.61
CA LYS A 14 -30.30 77.39 -50.91
C LYS A 14 -29.52 76.95 -49.68
N GLN A 15 -29.06 77.92 -48.87
CA GLN A 15 -28.39 77.66 -47.60
C GLN A 15 -29.33 76.94 -46.62
N LEU A 16 -30.58 77.40 -46.50
CA LEU A 16 -31.60 76.73 -45.68
C LEU A 16 -31.83 75.28 -46.11
N LEU A 17 -31.93 75.00 -47.41
CA LEU A 17 -32.09 73.64 -47.93
C LEU A 17 -30.86 72.76 -47.66
N SER A 18 -29.65 73.32 -47.67
CA SER A 18 -28.43 72.61 -47.26
C SER A 18 -28.50 72.22 -45.79
N PHE A 19 -28.82 73.16 -44.90
CA PHE A 19 -28.94 72.88 -43.46
C PHE A 19 -29.98 71.80 -43.16
N ILE A 20 -31.13 71.82 -43.85
CA ILE A 20 -32.16 70.78 -43.69
C ILE A 20 -31.62 69.41 -44.11
N ARG A 21 -30.88 69.34 -45.23
CA ARG A 21 -30.26 68.09 -45.70
C ARG A 21 -29.21 67.59 -44.73
N ASP A 22 -28.33 68.47 -44.27
CA ASP A 22 -27.26 68.14 -43.33
C ASP A 22 -27.86 67.66 -42.01
N PHE A 23 -28.88 68.35 -41.49
CA PHE A 23 -29.63 67.94 -40.30
C PHE A 23 -30.29 66.57 -40.47
N ALA A 24 -30.95 66.31 -41.61
CA ALA A 24 -31.54 65.01 -41.89
C ALA A 24 -30.49 63.89 -41.96
N SER A 25 -29.34 64.18 -42.56
CA SER A 25 -28.22 63.23 -42.65
C SER A 25 -27.61 62.92 -41.30
N GLU A 26 -27.37 63.95 -40.46
CA GLU A 26 -26.84 63.81 -39.11
C GLU A 26 -27.83 63.07 -38.21
N LYS A 27 -29.13 63.37 -38.32
CA LYS A 27 -30.19 62.64 -37.61
C LYS A 27 -30.16 61.15 -37.96
N SER A 28 -30.12 60.81 -39.25
CA SER A 28 -30.05 59.41 -39.70
C SER A 28 -28.76 58.71 -39.25
N GLN A 29 -27.62 59.41 -39.27
CA GLN A 29 -26.37 58.88 -38.74
C GLN A 29 -26.43 58.67 -37.23
N GLY A 30 -26.99 59.62 -36.48
CA GLY A 30 -27.21 59.52 -35.04
C GLY A 30 -28.09 58.34 -34.67
N GLU A 31 -29.21 58.14 -35.37
CA GLU A 31 -30.11 57.00 -35.17
C GLU A 31 -29.41 55.65 -35.43
N ARG A 32 -28.58 55.57 -36.48
CA ARG A 32 -27.74 54.39 -36.75
C ARG A 32 -26.72 54.15 -35.64
N ARG A 33 -26.01 55.18 -35.18
CA ARG A 33 -25.05 55.07 -34.06
C ARG A 33 -25.74 54.59 -32.78
N VAL A 34 -26.90 55.15 -32.44
CA VAL A 34 -27.69 54.73 -31.26
C VAL A 34 -28.15 53.28 -31.40
N SER A 35 -28.61 52.87 -32.58
CA SER A 35 -29.03 51.48 -32.83
C SER A 35 -27.87 50.49 -32.69
N ASP A 36 -26.70 50.84 -33.23
CA ASP A 36 -25.50 50.02 -33.08
C ASP A 36 -25.05 49.92 -31.62
N LEU A 37 -25.01 51.03 -30.89
CA LEU A 37 -24.66 51.05 -29.47
C LEU A 37 -25.64 50.22 -28.62
N LYS A 38 -26.94 50.29 -28.90
CA LYS A 38 -27.95 49.44 -28.24
C LYS A 38 -27.70 47.96 -28.48
N ARG A 39 -27.38 47.58 -29.72
CA ARG A 39 -27.02 46.21 -30.07
C ARG A 39 -25.77 45.75 -29.33
N ARG A 40 -24.71 46.56 -29.33
CA ARG A 40 -23.46 46.27 -28.61
C ARG A 40 -23.67 46.14 -27.10
N LEU A 41 -24.51 46.99 -26.51
CA LEU A 41 -24.87 46.90 -25.09
C LEU A 41 -25.63 45.60 -24.77
N ALA A 42 -26.56 45.19 -25.65
CA ALA A 42 -27.27 43.93 -25.50
C ALA A 42 -26.31 42.72 -25.57
N ASN A 43 -25.39 42.72 -26.55
CA ASN A 43 -24.38 41.68 -26.67
C ASN A 43 -23.47 41.62 -25.45
N ALA A 44 -22.95 42.77 -24.98
CA ALA A 44 -22.08 42.83 -23.81
C ALA A 44 -22.78 42.33 -22.52
N ARG A 45 -24.09 42.58 -22.38
CA ARG A 45 -24.87 42.02 -21.26
C ARG A 45 -24.98 40.50 -21.36
N ALA A 46 -25.30 39.97 -22.54
CA ALA A 46 -25.36 38.53 -22.75
C ALA A 46 -24.00 37.84 -22.49
N GLU A 47 -22.91 38.47 -22.91
CA GLU A 47 -21.54 38.01 -22.62
C GLU A 47 -21.23 38.04 -21.11
N ALA A 48 -21.64 39.10 -20.39
CA ALA A 48 -21.47 39.18 -18.95
C ALA A 48 -22.28 38.12 -18.20
N ASP A 49 -23.52 37.87 -18.60
CA ASP A 49 -24.37 36.84 -18.01
C ASP A 49 -23.80 35.43 -18.27
N ALA A 50 -23.28 35.18 -19.48
CA ALA A 50 -22.61 33.93 -19.81
C ALA A 50 -21.34 33.73 -18.97
N ALA A 51 -20.49 34.75 -18.85
CA ALA A 51 -19.29 34.70 -18.02
C ALA A 51 -19.61 34.48 -16.54
N ALA A 52 -20.71 35.07 -16.03
CA ALA A 52 -21.17 34.83 -14.66
C ALA A 52 -21.60 33.37 -14.44
N ALA A 53 -22.34 32.80 -15.39
CA ALA A 53 -22.74 31.40 -15.34
C ALA A 53 -21.54 30.44 -15.40
N GLU A 54 -20.55 30.72 -16.25
CA GLU A 54 -19.30 29.96 -16.32
C GLU A 54 -18.50 30.05 -15.02
N LEU A 55 -18.41 31.24 -14.41
CA LEU A 55 -17.74 31.42 -13.13
C LEU A 55 -18.40 30.60 -12.01
N ASP A 56 -19.72 30.59 -11.93
CA ASP A 56 -20.43 29.81 -10.91
C ASP A 56 -20.33 28.30 -11.16
N ALA A 57 -20.25 27.87 -12.43
CA ALA A 57 -19.94 26.48 -12.77
C ALA A 57 -18.51 26.10 -12.33
N ALA A 58 -17.53 26.98 -12.57
CA ALA A 58 -16.15 26.78 -12.16
C ALA A 58 -16.00 26.72 -10.63
N LYS A 59 -16.70 27.57 -9.87
CA LYS A 59 -16.72 27.51 -8.40
C LYS A 59 -17.25 26.17 -7.89
N ARG A 60 -18.38 25.69 -8.43
CA ARG A 60 -18.94 24.38 -8.05
C ARG A 60 -17.99 23.24 -8.38
N ALA A 61 -17.34 23.28 -9.53
CA ALA A 61 -16.32 22.28 -9.89
C ALA A 61 -15.12 22.31 -8.93
N ARG A 62 -14.67 23.51 -8.54
CA ARG A 62 -13.59 23.70 -7.55
C ARG A 62 -13.97 23.13 -6.18
N GLU A 63 -15.17 23.44 -5.69
CA GLU A 63 -15.67 22.93 -4.40
C GLU A 63 -15.75 21.39 -4.39
N ALA A 64 -16.21 20.77 -5.49
CA ALA A 64 -16.21 19.33 -5.65
C ALA A 64 -14.79 18.74 -5.59
N ALA A 65 -13.84 19.33 -6.32
CA ALA A 65 -12.44 18.89 -6.31
C ALA A 65 -11.78 19.06 -4.92
N GLU A 66 -12.08 20.14 -4.20
CA GLU A 66 -11.59 20.36 -2.83
C GLU A 66 -12.13 19.33 -1.84
N GLN A 67 -13.40 18.92 -1.97
CA GLN A 67 -13.99 17.87 -1.14
C GLN A 67 -13.32 16.52 -1.40
N GLU A 68 -13.09 16.17 -2.67
CA GLU A 68 -12.36 14.96 -3.04
C GLU A 68 -10.92 14.96 -2.50
N LEU A 69 -10.22 16.09 -2.63
CA LEU A 69 -8.87 16.26 -2.08
C LEU A 69 -8.84 16.03 -0.56
N ARG A 70 -9.78 16.61 0.19
CA ARG A 70 -9.89 16.39 1.64
C ARG A 70 -10.14 14.92 1.98
N GLY A 71 -10.99 14.24 1.19
CA GLY A 71 -11.21 12.80 1.32
C GLY A 71 -9.92 12.00 1.17
N SER A 72 -9.15 12.29 0.14
CA SER A 72 -7.84 11.66 -0.10
C SER A 72 -6.83 11.96 1.02
N GLN A 73 -6.78 13.19 1.53
CA GLN A 73 -5.91 13.56 2.66
C GLN A 73 -6.22 12.75 3.92
N VAL A 74 -7.50 12.51 4.22
CA VAL A 74 -7.91 11.66 5.36
C VAL A 74 -7.45 10.22 5.14
N GLN A 75 -7.60 9.68 3.92
CA GLN A 75 -7.13 8.32 3.61
C GLN A 75 -5.61 8.19 3.78
N VAL A 76 -4.84 9.19 3.35
CA VAL A 76 -3.38 9.23 3.56
C VAL A 76 -3.05 9.22 5.06
N ALA A 77 -3.69 10.06 5.87
CA ALA A 77 -3.44 10.07 7.32
C ALA A 77 -3.76 8.73 8.00
N ILE A 78 -4.82 8.03 7.55
CA ILE A 78 -5.16 6.68 8.02
C ILE A 78 -4.09 5.67 7.62
N ALA A 79 -3.60 5.75 6.37
CA ALA A 79 -2.54 4.88 5.89
C ALA A 79 -1.25 5.08 6.68
N ASP A 80 -0.84 6.33 6.94
CA ASP A 80 0.33 6.66 7.75
C ASP A 80 0.22 6.11 9.18
N ALA A 81 -0.93 6.31 9.83
CA ALA A 81 -1.18 5.75 11.15
C ALA A 81 -1.14 4.21 11.16
N SER A 82 -1.63 3.57 10.10
CA SER A 82 -1.61 2.12 9.95
C SER A 82 -0.19 1.59 9.75
N ILE A 83 0.64 2.29 8.97
CA ILE A 83 2.06 1.95 8.79
C ILE A 83 2.78 2.00 10.14
N LEU A 84 2.63 3.09 10.90
CA LEU A 84 3.25 3.22 12.22
C LEU A 84 2.82 2.11 13.19
N ALA A 85 1.54 1.72 13.17
CA ALA A 85 1.03 0.63 14.00
C ALA A 85 1.64 -0.74 13.59
N LEU A 86 1.77 -0.99 12.28
CA LEU A 86 2.41 -2.20 11.77
C LEU A 86 3.90 -2.24 12.12
N GLU A 87 4.62 -1.13 11.98
CA GLU A 87 6.03 -1.01 12.36
C GLU A 87 6.25 -1.30 13.86
N SER A 88 5.36 -0.78 14.72
CA SER A 88 5.39 -1.10 16.16
C SER A 88 5.15 -2.58 16.43
N THR A 89 4.23 -3.21 15.70
CA THR A 89 3.93 -4.64 15.84
C THR A 89 5.11 -5.50 15.39
N ILE A 90 5.73 -5.16 14.25
CA ILE A 90 6.92 -5.84 13.74
C ILE A 90 8.06 -5.74 14.75
N SER A 91 8.27 -4.56 15.33
CA SER A 91 9.32 -4.34 16.34
C SER A 91 9.10 -5.23 17.58
N GLY A 92 7.85 -5.31 18.07
CA GLY A 92 7.51 -6.20 19.18
C GLY A 92 7.73 -7.68 18.87
N LEU A 93 7.31 -8.13 17.68
CA LEU A 93 7.54 -9.51 17.24
C LEU A 93 9.04 -9.83 17.10
N GLN A 94 9.85 -8.89 16.62
CA GLN A 94 11.30 -9.06 16.54
C GLN A 94 11.96 -9.21 17.92
N GLU A 95 11.47 -8.48 18.92
CA GLU A 95 11.92 -8.63 20.31
C GLU A 95 11.53 -10.01 20.87
N GLU A 96 10.28 -10.44 20.67
CA GLU A 96 9.82 -11.76 21.10
C GLU A 96 10.62 -12.89 20.44
N ILE A 97 10.86 -12.81 19.13
CA ILE A 97 11.70 -13.78 18.40
C ILE A 97 13.11 -13.81 18.98
N SER A 98 13.70 -12.66 19.27
CA SER A 98 15.04 -12.57 19.86
C SER A 98 15.10 -13.22 21.24
N LYS A 99 14.07 -12.98 22.06
CA LYS A 99 13.94 -13.57 23.39
C LYS A 99 13.81 -15.09 23.31
N VAL A 100 12.86 -15.60 22.52
CA VAL A 100 12.65 -17.04 22.32
C VAL A 100 13.91 -17.71 21.77
N GLY A 101 14.62 -17.05 20.86
CA GLY A 101 15.92 -17.52 20.35
C GLY A 101 16.94 -17.73 21.47
N SER A 102 17.07 -16.77 22.40
CA SER A 102 17.99 -16.90 23.54
C SER A 102 17.59 -18.01 24.52
N GLU A 103 16.29 -18.18 24.76
CA GLU A 103 15.76 -19.25 25.62
C GLU A 103 16.00 -20.63 25.00
N LEU A 104 15.82 -20.76 23.68
CA LEU A 104 16.10 -21.99 22.94
C LEU A 104 17.58 -22.37 23.03
N ASP A 105 18.48 -21.41 22.90
CA ASP A 105 19.92 -21.66 23.00
C ASP A 105 20.34 -22.07 24.42
N ALA A 106 19.73 -21.49 25.46
CA ALA A 106 19.93 -21.95 26.84
C ALA A 106 19.46 -23.40 27.04
N LEU A 107 18.31 -23.77 26.47
CA LEU A 107 17.80 -25.15 26.52
C LEU A 107 18.71 -26.14 25.79
N LYS A 108 19.26 -25.76 24.62
CA LYS A 108 20.26 -26.59 23.91
C LYS A 108 21.50 -26.85 24.77
N PHE A 109 21.99 -25.83 25.49
CA PHE A 109 23.11 -26.00 26.42
C PHE A 109 22.78 -26.99 27.54
N ILE A 110 21.62 -26.85 28.17
CA ILE A 110 21.15 -27.77 29.22
C ILE A 110 21.03 -29.20 28.69
N SER A 111 20.46 -29.39 27.50
CA SER A 111 20.37 -30.70 26.83
C SER A 111 21.76 -31.33 26.64
N LYS A 112 22.75 -30.53 26.22
CA LYS A 112 24.13 -31.00 26.06
C LYS A 112 24.76 -31.43 27.40
N MET A 113 24.47 -30.70 28.48
CA MET A 113 24.92 -31.06 29.82
C MET A 113 24.31 -32.37 30.31
N TYR A 114 23.03 -32.61 30.02
CA TYR A 114 22.39 -33.91 30.33
C TYR A 114 23.04 -35.06 29.56
N GLU A 115 23.33 -34.88 28.27
CA GLU A 115 24.02 -35.88 27.46
C GLU A 115 25.42 -36.21 28.04
N MET A 116 26.18 -35.19 28.42
CA MET A 116 27.50 -35.37 29.03
C MET A 116 27.41 -36.08 30.38
N ASN A 117 26.44 -35.70 31.23
CA ASN A 117 26.20 -36.37 32.51
C ASN A 117 25.85 -37.85 32.34
N ALA A 118 25.08 -38.21 31.30
CA ALA A 118 24.78 -39.60 30.98
C ALA A 118 26.06 -40.38 30.63
N LYS A 119 26.94 -39.81 29.80
CA LYS A 119 28.23 -40.42 29.43
C LYS A 119 29.17 -40.57 30.64
N ILE A 120 29.22 -39.59 31.55
CA ILE A 120 30.01 -39.69 32.79
C ILE A 120 29.51 -40.86 33.64
N ARG A 121 28.19 -41.00 33.82
CA ARG A 121 27.61 -42.12 34.58
C ARG A 121 27.93 -43.47 33.95
N GLN A 122 27.83 -43.59 32.63
CA GLN A 122 28.22 -44.80 31.90
C GLN A 122 29.69 -45.15 32.13
N PHE A 123 30.58 -44.16 32.01
CA PHE A 123 32.01 -44.35 32.26
C PHE A 123 32.26 -44.81 33.71
N GLN A 124 31.65 -44.14 34.70
CA GLN A 124 31.75 -44.52 36.11
C GLN A 124 31.22 -45.94 36.40
N GLN A 125 30.25 -46.44 35.62
CA GLN A 125 29.73 -47.80 35.76
C GLN A 125 30.64 -48.86 35.11
N MET A 126 31.38 -48.51 34.05
CA MET A 126 32.31 -49.45 33.42
C MET A 126 33.61 -49.63 34.21
N VAL A 127 34.07 -48.58 34.92
CA VAL A 127 35.33 -48.63 35.68
C VAL A 127 35.39 -49.78 36.71
N PRO A 128 34.35 -50.05 37.54
CA PRO A 128 34.35 -51.20 38.43
C PRO A 128 34.28 -52.55 37.71
N LEU A 129 33.68 -52.63 36.52
CA LEU A 129 33.58 -53.87 35.73
C LEU A 129 34.93 -54.25 35.13
N GLU A 130 35.68 -53.29 34.58
CA GLU A 130 37.04 -53.53 34.09
C GLU A 130 38.02 -53.87 35.22
N LEU A 131 37.89 -53.25 36.41
CA LEU A 131 38.68 -53.62 37.58
C LEU A 131 38.28 -54.98 38.17
N ALA A 132 37.00 -55.35 38.13
CA ALA A 132 36.52 -56.67 38.55
C ALA A 132 37.01 -57.78 37.60
N GLU A 133 36.98 -57.55 36.28
CA GLU A 133 37.58 -58.45 35.28
C GLU A 133 39.10 -58.61 35.47
N TYR A 134 39.81 -57.56 35.89
CA TYR A 134 41.23 -57.65 36.21
C TYR A 134 41.49 -58.44 37.51
N SER A 135 40.58 -58.36 38.49
CA SER A 135 40.69 -59.05 39.79
C SER A 135 40.32 -60.55 39.76
N HIS A 136 39.77 -61.07 38.66
CA HIS A 136 39.42 -62.49 38.53
C HIS A 136 40.55 -63.38 38.00
N ASN A 137 41.77 -62.84 37.85
CA ASN A 137 42.92 -63.63 37.41
C ASN A 137 43.78 -64.21 38.56
N GLU A 138 43.45 -63.99 39.82
CA GLU A 138 44.16 -64.64 40.93
C GLU A 138 43.22 -65.40 41.89
N LEU A 139 43.31 -66.74 41.75
CA LEU A 139 43.08 -67.77 42.77
C LEU A 139 41.63 -68.16 43.10
N GLN A 140 41.20 -69.31 42.56
CA GLN A 140 40.72 -70.55 43.24
C GLN A 140 39.86 -71.36 42.25
N SER A 141 40.35 -72.45 41.67
CA SER A 141 40.48 -73.81 42.22
C SER A 141 39.13 -74.54 42.44
N THR A 142 38.97 -75.59 41.64
CA THR A 142 38.30 -76.89 41.90
C THR A 142 36.79 -76.94 42.11
N GLU A 143 36.14 -77.59 41.13
CA GLU A 143 35.16 -78.69 41.24
C GLU A 143 33.91 -78.54 42.12
N GLY A 144 32.72 -78.75 41.51
CA GLY A 144 31.53 -79.17 42.26
C GLY A 144 30.18 -78.87 41.61
N GLN A 145 29.51 -79.94 41.18
CA GLN A 145 28.08 -80.17 40.88
C GLN A 145 27.01 -79.04 40.96
N HIS A 146 26.26 -78.95 39.84
CA HIS A 146 24.81 -79.20 39.65
C HIS A 146 23.71 -78.39 40.39
N TYR A 147 22.67 -78.07 39.58
CA TYR A 147 21.33 -77.53 39.85
C TYR A 147 21.22 -76.04 40.24
N ARG A 148 20.55 -75.23 39.41
CA ARG A 148 19.10 -75.00 39.49
C ARG A 148 18.62 -73.91 38.50
N ASP A 149 17.40 -74.13 38.03
CA ASP A 149 16.37 -73.16 37.67
C ASP A 149 16.42 -72.44 36.32
N ARG A 150 15.58 -72.96 35.42
CA ARG A 150 15.20 -72.37 34.13
C ARG A 150 13.99 -71.41 34.28
N SER A 151 13.83 -70.75 35.42
CA SER A 151 12.59 -70.02 35.73
C SER A 151 12.84 -68.56 36.15
N LYS A 152 13.15 -67.71 35.17
CA LYS A 152 12.88 -66.25 35.21
C LYS A 152 12.63 -65.72 33.79
N THR A 153 11.61 -66.25 33.12
CA THR A 153 11.04 -65.63 31.91
C THR A 153 9.83 -64.74 32.20
N ILE A 154 9.44 -64.57 33.47
CA ILE A 154 8.20 -63.89 33.86
C ILE A 154 8.29 -62.35 33.82
N GLU A 155 9.49 -61.74 33.84
CA GLU A 155 9.63 -60.27 33.72
C GLU A 155 9.72 -59.75 32.28
N SER A 156 9.99 -60.62 31.29
CA SER A 156 10.16 -60.22 29.89
C SER A 156 8.83 -59.84 29.22
N GLU A 157 7.71 -60.44 29.65
CA GLU A 157 6.40 -60.25 29.03
C GLU A 157 5.77 -58.91 29.45
N GLY A 158 5.97 -58.48 30.70
CA GLY A 158 5.53 -57.17 31.20
C GLY A 158 6.28 -56.00 30.55
N ILE A 159 7.61 -56.13 30.37
CA ILE A 159 8.44 -55.13 29.68
C ILE A 159 8.07 -55.05 28.19
N SER A 160 7.82 -56.20 27.55
CA SER A 160 7.38 -56.26 26.15
C SER A 160 6.03 -55.55 25.95
N LYS A 161 5.09 -55.73 26.87
CA LYS A 161 3.77 -55.10 26.82
C LYS A 161 3.82 -53.59 27.06
N ASP A 162 4.67 -53.12 27.97
CA ASP A 162 4.91 -51.68 28.21
C ASP A 162 5.59 -50.99 27.00
N LEU A 163 6.59 -51.64 26.41
CA LEU A 163 7.24 -51.16 25.18
C LEU A 163 6.28 -51.11 23.99
N ALA A 164 5.43 -52.12 23.83
CA ALA A 164 4.40 -52.11 22.80
C ALA A 164 3.38 -50.98 23.00
N GLY A 165 2.98 -50.71 24.24
CA GLY A 165 2.10 -49.57 24.58
C GLY A 165 2.72 -48.22 24.25
N LYS A 166 3.99 -48.02 24.59
CA LYS A 166 4.76 -46.80 24.23
C LYS A 166 4.90 -46.65 22.72
N GLY A 167 5.18 -47.74 22.00
CA GLY A 167 5.23 -47.74 20.53
C GLY A 167 3.90 -47.30 19.92
N SER A 168 2.77 -47.81 20.43
CA SER A 168 1.45 -47.43 19.94
C SER A 168 1.08 -45.97 20.26
N ASN A 169 1.58 -45.43 21.37
CA ASN A 169 1.37 -44.02 21.74
C ASN A 169 2.17 -43.07 20.84
N ILE A 170 3.44 -43.41 20.57
CA ILE A 170 4.28 -42.64 19.63
C ILE A 170 3.68 -42.68 18.23
N ASP A 171 3.16 -43.83 17.79
CA ASP A 171 2.51 -43.95 16.48
C ASP A 171 1.29 -43.01 16.35
N ALA A 172 0.48 -42.91 17.40
CA ALA A 172 -0.65 -41.98 17.44
C ALA A 172 -0.21 -40.50 17.41
N GLU A 173 0.86 -40.16 18.11
CA GLU A 173 1.43 -38.80 18.14
C GLU A 173 2.03 -38.42 16.78
N VAL A 174 2.72 -39.34 16.12
CA VAL A 174 3.25 -39.15 14.76
C VAL A 174 2.12 -38.95 13.75
N GLN A 175 1.05 -39.75 13.80
CA GLN A 175 -0.10 -39.58 12.90
C GLN A 175 -0.79 -38.22 13.08
N LEU A 176 -0.87 -37.72 14.31
CA LEU A 176 -1.41 -36.38 14.59
C LEU A 176 -0.53 -35.29 13.97
N MET A 177 0.79 -35.33 14.20
CA MET A 177 1.73 -34.37 13.63
C MET A 177 1.74 -34.40 12.09
N GLU A 178 1.67 -35.59 11.47
CA GLU A 178 1.60 -35.71 10.01
C GLU A 178 0.30 -35.10 9.45
N GLY A 179 -0.81 -35.21 10.19
CA GLY A 179 -2.08 -34.58 9.85
C GLY A 179 -2.00 -33.05 9.91
N GLU A 180 -1.41 -32.52 10.98
CA GLU A 180 -1.18 -31.08 11.16
C GLU A 180 -0.27 -30.52 10.08
N TYR A 181 0.86 -31.18 9.81
CA TYR A 181 1.80 -30.77 8.76
C TYR A 181 1.14 -30.72 7.37
N LYS A 182 0.28 -31.71 7.04
CA LYS A 182 -0.49 -31.67 5.78
C LYS A 182 -1.45 -30.50 5.70
N LYS A 183 -2.06 -30.13 6.83
CA LYS A 183 -2.96 -28.98 6.88
C LYS A 183 -2.18 -27.69 6.67
N ASP A 184 -1.05 -27.53 7.36
CA ASP A 184 -0.18 -26.37 7.21
C ASP A 184 0.33 -26.21 5.77
N LEU A 185 0.62 -27.32 5.09
CA LEU A 185 1.03 -27.31 3.69
C LEU A 185 -0.08 -26.76 2.76
N LEU A 186 -1.34 -27.13 3.02
CA LEU A 186 -2.48 -26.60 2.27
C LEU A 186 -2.73 -25.12 2.54
N ASP A 187 -2.58 -24.69 3.80
CA ASP A 187 -2.71 -23.29 4.18
C ASP A 187 -1.58 -22.45 3.56
N TYR A 188 -0.35 -22.99 3.51
CA TYR A 188 0.77 -22.37 2.81
C TYR A 188 0.49 -22.17 1.32
N ASP A 189 0.04 -23.22 0.62
CA ASP A 189 -0.30 -23.13 -0.81
C ASP A 189 -1.37 -22.07 -1.07
N LYS A 190 -2.38 -21.98 -0.19
CA LYS A 190 -3.43 -20.98 -0.28
C LYS A 190 -2.88 -19.56 -0.11
N VAL A 191 -2.00 -19.33 0.87
CA VAL A 191 -1.35 -18.03 1.08
C VAL A 191 -0.48 -17.65 -0.12
N CYS A 192 0.25 -18.60 -0.72
CA CYS A 192 1.01 -18.36 -1.95
C CYS A 192 0.12 -17.93 -3.11
N GLN A 193 -1.06 -18.54 -3.24
CA GLN A 193 -2.03 -18.19 -4.28
C GLN A 193 -2.62 -16.79 -4.07
N GLU A 194 -3.02 -16.46 -2.83
CA GLU A 194 -3.50 -15.13 -2.46
C GLU A 194 -2.44 -14.05 -2.69
N LEU A 195 -1.18 -14.33 -2.35
CA LEU A 195 -0.06 -13.42 -2.60
C LEU A 195 0.14 -13.15 -4.09
N ALA A 196 0.06 -14.18 -4.93
CA ALA A 196 0.17 -14.03 -6.38
C ALA A 196 -0.96 -13.15 -6.95
N GLU A 197 -2.20 -13.31 -6.45
CA GLU A 197 -3.32 -12.45 -6.84
C GLU A 197 -3.11 -10.99 -6.43
N VAL A 198 -2.62 -10.75 -5.22
CA VAL A 198 -2.33 -9.39 -4.73
C VAL A 198 -1.21 -8.74 -5.54
N GLN A 199 -0.16 -9.50 -5.88
CA GLN A 199 0.92 -9.02 -6.75
C GLN A 199 0.41 -8.66 -8.16
N ALA A 200 -0.48 -9.46 -8.73
CA ALA A 200 -1.11 -9.15 -10.02
C ALA A 200 -1.96 -7.87 -9.95
N LYS A 201 -2.75 -7.69 -8.88
CA LYS A 201 -3.53 -6.47 -8.64
C LYS A 201 -2.65 -5.24 -8.49
N ARG A 202 -1.52 -5.36 -7.76
CA ARG A 202 -0.52 -4.29 -7.64
C ARG A 202 0.04 -3.90 -9.00
N ALA A 203 0.48 -4.87 -9.81
CA ALA A 203 1.03 -4.60 -11.14
C ALA A 203 0.04 -3.88 -12.05
N LEU A 204 -1.25 -4.25 -12.01
CA LEU A 204 -2.31 -3.54 -12.72
C LEU A 204 -2.47 -2.11 -12.23
N MET A 205 -2.48 -1.90 -10.91
CA MET A 205 -2.59 -0.56 -10.33
C MET A 205 -1.40 0.33 -10.71
N GLU A 206 -0.18 -0.20 -10.68
CA GLU A 206 1.03 0.50 -11.11
C GLU A 206 0.97 0.88 -12.60
N ALA A 207 0.48 -0.01 -13.47
CA ALA A 207 0.30 0.27 -14.89
C ALA A 207 -0.76 1.37 -15.14
N VAL A 208 -1.87 1.34 -14.40
CA VAL A 208 -2.90 2.40 -14.46
C VAL A 208 -2.33 3.73 -13.99
N HIS A 209 -1.57 3.73 -12.89
CA HIS A 209 -0.97 4.94 -12.35
C HIS A 209 0.06 5.55 -13.32
N ALA A 210 0.90 4.72 -13.94
CA ALA A 210 1.84 5.14 -14.97
C ALA A 210 1.13 5.74 -16.19
N SER A 211 0.08 5.07 -16.69
CA SER A 211 -0.70 5.58 -17.83
C SER A 211 -1.40 6.90 -17.51
N LEU A 212 -1.93 7.06 -16.28
CA LEU A 212 -2.54 8.30 -15.84
C LEU A 212 -1.51 9.43 -15.75
N ALA A 213 -0.32 9.14 -15.23
CA ALA A 213 0.78 10.09 -15.17
C ALA A 213 1.20 10.57 -16.57
N GLU A 214 1.33 9.66 -17.55
CA GLU A 214 1.63 10.02 -18.94
C GLU A 214 0.54 10.88 -19.59
N GLU A 215 -0.74 10.55 -19.37
CA GLU A 215 -1.87 11.32 -19.91
C GLU A 215 -1.94 12.72 -19.30
N LEU A 216 -1.71 12.84 -17.98
CA LEU A 216 -1.58 14.14 -17.32
C LEU A 216 -0.42 14.93 -17.91
N GLN A 217 0.76 14.31 -18.02
CA GLN A 217 1.92 14.97 -18.62
C GLN A 217 1.63 15.47 -20.03
N ARG A 218 0.94 14.69 -20.88
CA ARG A 218 0.49 15.15 -22.21
C ARG A 218 -0.43 16.36 -22.15
N ARG A 219 -1.44 16.34 -21.28
CA ARG A 219 -2.44 17.42 -21.19
C ARG A 219 -1.85 18.74 -20.69
N TYR A 220 -0.86 18.67 -19.82
CA TYR A 220 -0.24 19.85 -19.21
C TYR A 220 1.04 20.31 -19.93
N THR A 221 1.47 19.60 -20.98
CA THR A 221 2.58 20.05 -21.84
C THR A 221 2.06 21.04 -22.88
N CYS A 222 2.62 22.25 -22.90
CA CYS A 222 2.28 23.27 -23.88
C CYS A 222 2.68 22.83 -25.31
N PRO A 223 1.75 22.78 -26.29
CA PRO A 223 2.08 22.35 -27.66
C PRO A 223 3.07 23.25 -28.40
N GLY A 224 3.18 24.53 -27.99
CA GLY A 224 4.03 25.52 -28.67
C GLY A 224 5.47 25.56 -28.18
N CYS A 225 5.72 25.26 -26.89
CA CYS A 225 7.05 25.35 -26.30
C CYS A 225 7.52 24.09 -25.57
N GLY A 226 6.69 23.05 -25.46
CA GLY A 226 7.04 21.77 -24.83
C GLY A 226 7.22 21.82 -23.31
N VAL A 227 6.92 22.96 -22.67
CA VAL A 227 7.03 23.11 -21.22
C VAL A 227 5.86 22.38 -20.53
N ASN A 228 6.18 21.53 -19.57
CA ASN A 228 5.19 20.88 -18.70
C ASN A 228 4.79 21.85 -17.59
N ASN A 229 3.53 22.29 -17.59
CA ASN A 229 3.03 23.25 -16.62
C ASN A 229 2.81 22.65 -15.21
N MET A 230 3.03 21.34 -15.02
CA MET A 230 2.91 20.65 -13.73
C MET A 230 4.13 20.87 -12.81
N THR A 231 5.34 21.05 -13.34
CA THR A 231 6.56 21.20 -12.50
C THR A 231 6.57 22.49 -11.67
N ASN A 232 5.84 23.52 -12.10
CA ASN A 232 5.74 24.79 -11.37
C ASN A 232 4.74 24.75 -10.19
N LEU A 233 4.00 23.66 -10.00
CA LEU A 233 3.05 23.51 -8.89
C LEU A 233 3.69 22.91 -7.63
N GLU A 234 4.77 22.15 -7.75
CA GLU A 234 5.53 21.64 -6.61
C GLU A 234 6.42 22.73 -5.96
N GLU A 235 6.95 23.67 -6.74
CA GLU A 235 7.73 24.81 -6.23
C GLU A 235 6.86 25.91 -5.59
N ALA A 236 5.56 25.96 -5.89
CA ALA A 236 4.63 26.92 -5.30
C ALA A 236 4.01 26.44 -3.97
N ALA A 237 4.32 25.19 -3.56
CA ALA A 237 3.77 24.55 -2.36
C ALA A 237 4.79 24.36 -1.21
N ASN A 238 6.05 24.80 -1.39
CA ASN A 238 7.08 24.86 -0.34
C ASN A 238 7.37 26.31 0.10
#